data_AF-A0A9X9M908-F1
#
_entry.id   AF-A0A9X9M908-F1
#
_cell.length_a   1.000
_cell.length_b   1.000
_cell.length_c   1.000
_cell.angle_alpha   90.00
_cell.angle_beta   90.00
_cell.angle_gamma   90.00
#
_symmetry.space_group_name_H-M   'P 1'
#
loop_
_entity.id
_entity.type
_entity.pdbx_description
1 polymer ?
#
loop_
_entity_poly.entity_id
_entity_poly.type
_entity_poly.pdbx_seq_one_letter_code
_entity_poly.pdbx_strand_id
1 'polypeptide(L)' 'VESATRRKWKHYWVSLKGCTLFFYESDGRSGIDHNSIPKHAVWVENSIVQAVPEHPKKDFVFCLSNSLGDAFLFQ' A
#
# COMPACT_ATOMS: atom_id res chain seq x y z
N VAL A 1 14.23 -0.09 14.26
CA VAL A 1 13.04 -0.48 13.48
C VAL A 1 13.22 -1.90 13.02
N GLU A 2 12.26 -2.78 13.30
CA GLU A 2 12.29 -4.17 12.84
C GLU A 2 11.73 -4.25 11.42
N SER A 3 12.35 -5.04 10.55
CA SER A 3 11.81 -5.25 9.22
C SER A 3 10.74 -6.33 9.23
N ALA A 4 9.64 -6.10 8.49
CA ALA A 4 8.73 -7.16 8.10
C ALA A 4 9.47 -8.35 7.46
N THR A 5 9.15 -9.56 7.90
CA THR A 5 9.71 -10.79 7.36
C THR A 5 9.15 -11.05 5.95
N ARG A 6 9.97 -11.60 5.04
CA ARG A 6 9.56 -12.00 3.67
C ARG A 6 8.85 -10.90 2.85
N ARG A 7 9.29 -9.65 2.97
CA ARG A 7 8.76 -8.51 2.18
C ARG A 7 9.02 -8.71 0.67
N LYS A 8 7.95 -8.63 -0.13
CA LYS A 8 8.00 -8.63 -1.60
C LYS A 8 6.98 -7.65 -2.18
N TRP A 9 7.32 -7.02 -3.29
CA TRP A 9 6.40 -6.20 -4.06
C TRP A 9 5.26 -7.07 -4.62
N LYS A 10 4.04 -6.55 -4.55
CA LYS A 10 2.83 -7.16 -5.11
C LYS A 10 1.98 -6.06 -5.74
N HIS A 11 1.34 -6.39 -6.86
CA HIS A 11 0.39 -5.50 -7.50
C HIS A 11 -0.98 -5.68 -6.86
N TYR A 12 -1.61 -4.56 -6.51
CA TYR A 12 -2.97 -4.49 -6.02
C TYR A 12 -3.67 -3.36 -6.74
N TRP A 13 -4.97 -3.51 -6.97
CA TRP A 13 -5.81 -2.34 -7.11
C TRP A 13 -6.08 -1.78 -5.71
N VAL A 14 -5.90 -0.48 -5.52
CA VAL A 14 -6.04 0.16 -4.21
C VAL A 14 -7.10 1.24 -4.28
N SER A 15 -8.04 1.22 -3.32
CA SER A 15 -8.99 2.31 -3.13
C SER A 15 -8.86 2.89 -1.72
N LEU A 16 -8.95 4.21 -1.60
CA LEU A 16 -9.09 4.90 -0.33
C LEU A 16 -10.56 5.20 -0.07
N LYS A 17 -11.10 4.70 1.06
CA LYS A 17 -12.46 5.04 1.52
C LYS A 17 -12.40 5.42 3.00
N GLY A 18 -12.76 6.66 3.31
CA GLY A 18 -12.50 7.24 4.64
C GLY A 18 -10.99 7.25 4.91
N CYS A 19 -10.58 6.78 6.09
CA CYS A 19 -9.17 6.62 6.46
C CYS A 19 -8.65 5.19 6.27
N THR A 20 -9.22 4.41 5.34
CA THR A 20 -8.81 3.01 5.12
C THR A 20 -8.44 2.78 3.66
N LEU A 21 -7.23 2.23 3.46
CA LEU A 21 -6.79 1.69 2.17
C LEU A 21 -7.26 0.25 2.05
N PHE A 22 -8.02 -0.04 0.99
CA PHE A 22 -8.46 -1.38 0.63
C PHE A 22 -7.65 -1.89 -0.56
N PHE A 23 -7.10 -3.09 -0.43
CA PHE A 23 -6.25 -3.73 -1.42
C PHE A 23 -6.96 -4.92 -2.04
N TYR A 24 -7.16 -4.89 -3.34
CA TYR A 24 -7.82 -5.92 -4.11
C TYR A 24 -6.81 -6.61 -5.01
N GLU A 25 -6.85 -7.93 -5.07
CA GLU A 25 -6.05 -8.67 -6.06
C GLU A 25 -6.42 -8.17 -7.46
N SER A 26 -5.42 -7.80 -8.25
CA SER A 26 -5.61 -7.39 -9.63
C SER A 26 -4.91 -8.42 -10.50
N ASP A 27 -5.62 -8.92 -11.51
CA ASP A 27 -5.05 -9.78 -12.55
C ASP A 27 -4.34 -8.98 -13.66
N GLY A 28 -3.99 -7.72 -13.37
CA GLY A 28 -3.33 -6.80 -14.31
C GLY A 28 -4.28 -6.07 -15.24
N ARG A 29 -5.60 -6.24 -15.09
CA ARG A 29 -6.62 -5.48 -15.83
C ARG A 29 -6.88 -4.13 -15.16
N SER A 30 -7.24 -3.13 -15.97
CA SER A 30 -7.66 -1.82 -15.50
C SER A 30 -9.05 -1.92 -14.86
N GLY A 31 -9.12 -1.75 -13.55
CA GLY A 31 -10.37 -1.71 -12.77
C GLY A 31 -10.69 -3.02 -12.06
N ILE A 32 -11.63 -2.95 -11.12
CA ILE A 32 -12.10 -4.09 -10.33
C ILE A 32 -13.63 -4.09 -10.36
N ASP A 33 -14.23 -5.27 -10.31
CA ASP A 33 -15.67 -5.42 -10.17
C ASP A 33 -16.14 -4.84 -8.82
N HIS A 34 -17.26 -4.11 -8.81
CA HIS A 34 -17.80 -3.48 -7.60
C HIS A 34 -18.04 -4.48 -6.45
N ASN A 35 -18.23 -5.76 -6.78
CA ASN A 35 -18.43 -6.85 -5.82
C ASN A 35 -17.12 -7.52 -5.35
N SER A 36 -15.96 -7.03 -5.79
CA SER A 36 -14.67 -7.59 -5.40
C SER A 36 -14.44 -7.41 -3.90
N ILE A 37 -14.01 -8.46 -3.22
CA ILE A 37 -13.72 -8.44 -1.79
C ILE A 37 -12.25 -8.00 -1.60
N PRO A 38 -11.97 -6.99 -0.75
CA PRO A 38 -10.60 -6.58 -0.49
C PRO A 38 -9.87 -7.69 0.25
N LYS A 39 -8.64 -7.99 -0.19
CA LYS A 39 -7.77 -8.98 0.45
C LYS A 39 -7.12 -8.44 1.71
N HIS A 40 -6.75 -7.15 1.68
CA HIS A 40 -6.16 -6.47 2.83
C HIS A 40 -6.85 -5.11 3.04
N ALA A 41 -6.88 -4.67 4.29
CA ALA A 41 -7.31 -3.34 4.68
C ALA A 41 -6.28 -2.76 5.63
N VAL A 42 -5.86 -1.51 5.39
CA VAL A 42 -4.90 -0.79 6.24
C VAL A 42 -5.55 0.51 6.68
N TRP A 43 -5.67 0.69 7.98
CA TRP A 43 -6.11 1.96 8.56
C TRP A 43 -4.95 2.95 8.55
N VAL A 44 -5.19 4.13 7.98
CA VAL A 44 -4.16 5.13 7.69
C VAL A 44 -4.45 6.48 8.35
N GLU A 45 -5.31 6.51 9.36
CA GLU A 45 -5.54 7.72 10.14
C GLU A 45 -4.27 8.17 10.88
N ASN A 46 -3.99 9.47 10.82
CA ASN A 46 -2.77 10.07 11.35
C ASN A 46 -1.47 9.48 10.76
N SER A 47 -1.54 8.97 9.52
CA SER A 47 -0.35 8.50 8.80
C SER A 47 0.41 9.66 8.16
N ILE A 48 1.72 9.46 7.98
CA ILE A 48 2.59 10.37 7.23
C ILE A 48 2.99 9.67 5.93
N VAL A 49 3.00 10.44 4.84
CA VAL A 49 3.47 9.98 3.53
C VAL A 49 4.70 10.78 3.11
N GLN A 50 5.72 10.09 2.63
CA GLN A 50 6.96 10.71 2.14
C GLN A 50 7.39 10.06 0.83
N ALA A 51 7.81 10.88 -0.14
CA ALA A 51 8.47 10.38 -1.34
C ALA A 51 9.81 9.72 -0.98
N VAL A 52 10.17 8.65 -1.69
CA VAL A 52 11.44 7.92 -1.52
C VAL A 52 12.14 7.81 -2.88
N PRO A 53 12.57 8.94 -3.48
CA PRO A 53 13.26 8.96 -4.77
C PRO A 53 14.59 8.20 -4.77
N GLU A 54 15.19 8.00 -3.60
CA GLU A 54 16.45 7.27 -3.40
C GLU A 54 16.28 5.73 -3.39
N HIS A 55 15.06 5.22 -3.57
CA HIS A 55 14.82 3.78 -3.53
C HIS A 55 15.65 3.04 -4.61
N PRO A 56 16.47 2.04 -4.24
CA PRO A 56 17.60 1.58 -5.06
C PRO A 56 17.21 0.80 -6.33
N LYS A 57 15.93 0.43 -6.50
CA LYS A 57 15.47 -0.48 -7.57
C LYS A 57 14.24 0.00 -8.33
N LYS A 58 13.58 1.05 -7.86
CA LYS A 58 12.24 1.44 -8.33
C LYS A 58 12.09 2.94 -8.20
N ASP A 59 11.62 3.56 -9.28
CA ASP A 59 11.26 4.97 -9.32
C ASP A 59 9.84 5.19 -8.78
N PHE A 60 9.49 6.44 -8.48
CA PHE A 60 8.16 6.87 -8.03
C PHE A 60 7.68 6.18 -6.74
N VAL A 61 8.62 5.74 -5.89
CA VAL A 61 8.30 5.10 -4.63
C VAL A 61 7.92 6.15 -3.58
N PHE A 62 6.92 5.83 -2.76
CA PHE A 62 6.61 6.57 -1.54
C PHE A 62 6.41 5.62 -0.36
N CYS A 63 6.72 6.11 0.85
CA CYS A 63 6.52 5.43 2.11
C CYS A 63 5.29 5.98 2.81
N LEU A 64 4.46 5.09 3.35
CA LEU A 64 3.40 5.42 4.31
C LEU A 64 3.78 4.84 5.67
N SER A 65 3.89 5.69 6.68
CA SER A 65 4.05 5.27 8.08
C SER A 65 2.78 5.58 8.85
N ASN A 66 2.17 4.57 9.47
CA ASN A 66 0.92 4.73 10.21
C ASN A 66 1.18 5.03 11.70
N SER A 67 0.12 5.41 12.40
CA SER A 67 0.16 5.72 13.84
C SER A 67 0.35 4.50 14.75
N LEU A 68 0.29 3.28 14.20
CA LEU A 68 0.53 2.02 14.91
C LEU A 68 2.01 1.59 14.87
N GLY A 69 2.85 2.30 14.11
CA GLY A 69 4.28 2.00 13.96
C GLY A 69 4.61 1.11 12.76
N ASP A 70 3.64 0.81 11.89
CA ASP A 70 3.87 0.09 10.64
C ASP A 70 4.35 1.05 9.53
N ALA A 71 5.15 0.52 8.62
CA ALA A 71 5.59 1.22 7.42
C ALA A 71 5.38 0.37 6.17
N PHE A 72 4.86 1.00 5.12
CA PHE A 72 4.55 0.39 3.83
C PHE A 72 5.22 1.17 2.70
N LEU A 73 5.76 0.47 1.71
CA LEU A 73 6.27 1.07 0.48
C LEU A 73 5.28 0.84 -0.66
N PHE A 74 5.03 1.89 -1.43
CA PHE A 74 4.17 1.90 -2.62
C PHE A 74 4.95 2.37 -3.83
N GLN A 75 4.53 1.93 -5.02
CA GLN A 75 4.99 2.36 -6.34
C GLN A 75 3.79 2.42 -7.27
#